data_AF-A0AA40BZ73-F1
#
_entry.id   AF-A0AA40BZ73-F1
#
_cell.length_a   1.000
_cell.length_b   1.000
_cell.length_c   1.000
_cell.angle_alpha   90.00
_cell.angle_beta   90.00
_cell.angle_gamma   90.00
#
_symmetry.space_group_name_H-M   'P 1'
#
loop_
_entity.id
_entity.type
_entity.pdbx_description
1 polymer ?
#
loop_
_entity_poly.entity_id
_entity_poly.type
_entity_poly.pdbx_seq_one_letter_code
_entity_poly.pdbx_strand_id
1 'polypeptide(L)'
;MKVVEWRIFEEEKKGWEHLNAREMVTSEDGKSLLSSDSNGTTSVWSLPRMGVVYRLLNEGELSADLALSPSGNRFYDIRGSVCNVWEPDALVRIDEEGCGKAHVRCSRWNRHGGGADHLAF
;
A
#
# COMPACT_ATOMS: atom_id res chain seq x y z
N MET A 1 9.95 13.58 4.79
CA MET A 1 9.10 13.83 5.98
C MET A 1 9.21 12.60 6.87
N LYS A 2 9.37 12.75 8.19
CA LYS A 2 9.67 11.63 9.09
C LYS A 2 8.40 11.12 9.73
N VAL A 3 8.26 9.80 9.86
CA VAL A 3 7.17 9.18 10.62
C VAL A 3 7.64 8.92 12.05
N VAL A 4 6.78 9.23 13.02
CA VAL A 4 7.06 9.00 14.45
C VAL A 4 5.89 8.25 15.05
N GLU A 5 6.19 7.13 15.69
CA GLU A 5 5.26 6.45 16.60
C GLU A 5 5.39 7.11 17.98
N TRP A 6 4.29 7.67 18.48
CA TRP A 6 4.26 8.31 19.80
C TRP A 6 3.38 7.51 20.75
N ARG A 7 4.01 6.91 21.77
CA ARG A 7 3.31 6.25 22.87
C ARG A 7 3.01 7.27 23.94
N ILE A 8 1.80 7.81 23.89
CA ILE A 8 1.38 8.95 24.71
C ILE A 8 1.56 8.65 26.21
N PHE A 9 1.23 7.44 26.66
CA PHE A 9 1.31 7.06 28.08
C PHE A 9 2.74 6.84 28.59
N GLU A 10 3.65 6.42 27.72
CA GLU A 10 5.06 6.16 28.05
C GLU A 10 5.93 7.40 27.78
N GLU A 11 5.35 8.45 27.17
CA GLU A 11 6.03 9.60 26.57
C GLU A 11 7.19 9.23 25.61
N GLU A 12 7.20 7.98 25.14
CA GLU A 12 8.24 7.46 24.25
C GLU A 12 7.93 7.79 22.79
N LYS A 13 8.96 8.22 22.05
CA LYS A 13 8.87 8.51 20.62
C LYS A 13 9.84 7.63 19.86
N LYS A 14 9.32 6.83 18.94
CA LYS A 14 10.12 6.01 18.03
C LYS A 14 10.03 6.57 16.62
N GLY A 15 11.17 7.06 16.12
CA GLY A 15 11.29 7.62 14.78
C GLY A 15 11.56 6.54 13.72
N TRP A 16 10.90 6.66 12.58
CA TRP A 16 11.08 5.80 11.42
C TRP A 16 11.61 6.62 10.24
N GLU A 17 12.92 6.84 10.23
CA GLU A 17 13.62 7.74 9.29
C GLU A 17 13.56 7.26 7.83
N HIS A 18 13.39 5.96 7.61
CA HIS A 18 13.31 5.38 6.26
C HIS A 18 11.90 5.51 5.65
N LEU A 19 10.92 5.97 6.43
CA LEU A 19 9.56 6.21 5.98
C LEU A 19 9.45 7.67 5.57
N ASN A 20 9.90 7.99 4.36
CA ASN A 20 9.75 9.33 3.79
C ASN A 20 8.30 9.61 3.35
N ALA A 21 7.33 9.27 4.20
CA ALA A 21 5.92 9.31 3.86
C ALA A 21 5.41 10.75 3.74
N ARG A 22 4.70 11.03 2.66
CA ARG A 22 3.92 12.25 2.40
C ARG A 22 2.48 12.06 2.87
N GLU A 23 1.88 10.91 2.56
CA GLU A 23 0.54 10.52 3.01
C GLU A 23 0.59 9.13 3.63
N MET A 24 -0.34 8.87 4.55
CA MET A 24 -0.41 7.62 5.30
C MET A 24 -1.84 7.27 5.70
N VAL A 25 -2.17 5.98 5.64
CA VAL A 25 -3.46 5.43 6.07
C VAL A 25 -3.22 4.10 6.77
N THR A 26 -3.89 3.88 7.90
CA THR A 26 -3.84 2.60 8.64
C THR A 26 -5.01 1.71 8.27
N SER A 27 -4.82 0.40 8.34
CA SER A 27 -5.93 -0.55 8.27
C SER A 27 -6.82 -0.42 9.51
N GLU A 28 -8.09 -0.82 9.37
CA GLU A 28 -9.06 -0.81 10.47
C GLU A 28 -8.63 -1.75 11.63
N ASP A 29 -7.96 -2.85 11.31
CA ASP A 29 -7.40 -3.79 12.30
C ASP A 29 -6.09 -3.28 12.95
N GLY A 30 -5.55 -2.14 12.50
CA GLY A 30 -4.32 -1.53 13.01
C GLY A 30 -3.04 -2.34 12.71
N LYS A 31 -3.11 -3.39 11.89
CA LYS A 31 -1.97 -4.27 11.58
C LYS A 31 -1.17 -3.82 10.38
N SER A 32 -1.70 -2.92 9.57
CA SER A 32 -1.06 -2.45 8.35
C SER A 32 -1.08 -0.93 8.24
N LEU A 33 -0.01 -0.39 7.68
CA LEU A 33 0.11 1.02 7.31
C LEU A 33 0.41 1.10 5.81
N LEU A 34 -0.38 1.88 5.08
CA LEU A 34 -0.10 2.29 3.71
C LEU A 34 0.54 3.67 3.75
N SER A 35 1.58 3.88 2.96
CA SER A 35 2.24 5.18 2.83
C SER A 35 2.64 5.47 1.40
N SER A 36 2.55 6.72 0.96
CA SER A 36 3.17 7.20 -0.29
C SER A 36 4.28 8.17 0.04
N ASP A 37 5.36 8.19 -0.75
CA ASP A 37 6.44 9.16 -0.63
C ASP A 37 6.48 10.17 -1.79
N SER A 38 7.34 11.17 -1.66
CA SER A 38 7.56 12.20 -2.69
C SER A 38 8.32 11.72 -3.93
N ASN A 39 8.70 10.45 -3.98
CA ASN A 39 9.35 9.83 -5.14
C ASN A 39 8.37 8.89 -5.88
N GLY A 40 7.09 8.91 -5.51
CA GLY A 40 6.07 8.04 -6.10
C GLY A 40 6.14 6.59 -5.59
N THR A 41 6.85 6.32 -4.50
CA THR A 41 6.86 5.00 -3.86
C THR A 41 5.64 4.86 -2.98
N THR A 42 4.81 3.86 -3.24
CA THR A 42 3.78 3.41 -2.31
C THR A 42 4.26 2.18 -1.58
N SER A 43 4.21 2.16 -0.25
CA SER A 43 4.66 1.05 0.58
C SER A 43 3.58 0.63 1.56
N VAL A 44 3.47 -0.68 1.77
CA VAL A 44 2.66 -1.28 2.82
C VAL A 44 3.57 -1.86 3.88
N TRP A 45 3.29 -1.51 5.14
CA TRP A 45 4.08 -1.87 6.30
C TRP A 45 3.25 -2.72 7.26
N SER A 46 3.90 -3.66 7.92
CA SER A 46 3.35 -4.44 9.02
C SER A 46 3.57 -3.72 10.34
N LEU A 47 2.50 -3.43 11.07
CA LEU A 47 2.54 -2.85 12.40
C LEU A 47 2.58 -3.94 13.49
N PRO A 48 3.20 -3.68 14.66
CA PRO A 48 3.93 -2.46 15.03
C PRO A 48 5.42 -2.49 14.60
N ARG A 49 5.87 -3.58 13.97
CA ARG A 49 7.30 -3.81 13.68
C ARG A 49 7.85 -2.95 12.55
N MET A 50 6.97 -2.32 11.77
CA MET A 50 7.26 -1.55 10.55
C MET A 50 8.09 -2.33 9.53
N GLY A 51 7.77 -3.61 9.37
CA GLY A 51 8.36 -4.42 8.31
C GLY A 51 7.68 -4.13 6.98
N VAL A 52 8.43 -3.86 5.91
CA VAL A 52 7.88 -3.73 4.55
C VAL A 52 7.22 -5.04 4.16
N VAL A 53 5.93 -5.01 3.83
CA VAL A 53 5.19 -6.13 3.27
C VAL A 53 5.16 -6.04 1.75
N TYR A 54 4.96 -4.82 1.24
CA TYR A 54 4.87 -4.58 -0.19
C TYR A 54 5.42 -3.20 -0.53
N ARG A 55 6.00 -3.06 -1.73
CA ARG A 55 6.46 -1.80 -2.27
C ARG A 55 6.11 -1.73 -3.75
N LEU A 56 5.53 -0.61 -4.13
CA LEU A 56 5.17 -0.26 -5.48
C LEU A 56 5.92 1.01 -5.88
N LEU A 57 6.66 0.92 -6.99
CA LEU A 57 7.41 2.04 -7.56
C LEU A 57 6.61 2.60 -8.75
N ASN A 58 6.22 3.86 -8.67
CA ASN A 58 5.38 4.49 -9.70
C ASN A 58 6.17 5.45 -10.60
N GLU A 59 7.45 5.16 -10.84
CA GLU A 59 8.32 5.95 -11.73
C GLU A 59 8.31 7.47 -11.49
N GLY A 60 8.11 7.90 -10.23
CA GLY A 60 8.05 9.31 -9.86
C GLY A 60 6.65 9.93 -9.87
N GLU A 61 5.61 9.21 -10.31
CA GLU A 61 4.23 9.66 -10.21
C GLU A 61 3.74 9.69 -8.76
N LEU A 62 3.34 10.87 -8.30
CA LEU A 62 2.85 11.07 -6.95
C LEU A 62 1.39 10.64 -6.83
N SER A 63 1.11 9.82 -5.81
CA SER A 63 -0.25 9.59 -5.35
C SER A 63 -0.76 10.85 -4.65
N ALA A 64 -1.96 11.30 -5.04
CA ALA A 64 -2.65 12.45 -4.45
C ALA A 64 -3.55 12.07 -3.27
N ASP A 65 -3.91 10.78 -3.18
CA ASP A 65 -4.64 10.21 -2.04
C ASP A 65 -4.43 8.69 -2.00
N LEU A 66 -4.70 8.10 -0.84
CA LEU A 66 -4.53 6.69 -0.53
C LEU A 66 -5.73 6.15 0.25
N ALA A 67 -6.09 4.88 0.02
CA ALA A 67 -7.05 4.17 0.86
C ALA A 67 -6.70 2.68 1.00
N LEU A 68 -7.05 2.11 2.14
CA LEU A 68 -6.98 0.66 2.39
C LEU A 68 -8.38 0.06 2.40
N SER A 69 -8.53 -1.14 1.85
CA SER A 69 -9.73 -1.94 2.05
C SER A 69 -9.88 -2.37 3.51
N PRO A 70 -11.12 -2.55 4.03
CA PRO A 70 -11.34 -3.05 5.39
C PRO A 70 -10.68 -4.41 5.66
N SER A 71 -10.67 -5.28 4.65
CA SER A 71 -9.99 -6.59 4.66
C SER A 71 -8.46 -6.51 4.64
N GLY A 72 -7.89 -5.36 4.26
CA GLY A 72 -6.44 -5.14 4.19
C GLY A 72 -5.71 -5.84 3.03
N ASN A 73 -6.43 -6.60 2.19
CA ASN A 73 -5.86 -7.29 1.03
C ASN A 73 -5.74 -6.40 -0.22
N ARG A 74 -6.47 -5.28 -0.23
CA ARG A 74 -6.43 -4.28 -1.30
C ARG A 74 -6.08 -2.90 -0.80
N PHE A 75 -5.44 -2.14 -1.67
CA PHE A 75 -5.27 -0.70 -1.50
C PHE A 75 -5.57 0.07 -2.79
N TYR A 76 -5.84 1.36 -2.62
CA TYR A 76 -6.24 2.27 -3.67
C TYR A 76 -5.33 3.49 -3.65
N ASP A 77 -5.03 4.01 -4.83
CA ASP A 77 -4.35 5.30 -4.95
C ASP A 77 -4.91 6.13 -6.11
N ILE A 78 -4.86 7.45 -5.96
CA ILE A 78 -5.31 8.40 -6.99
C ILE A 78 -4.09 9.06 -7.62
N ARG A 79 -3.96 8.97 -8.94
CA ARG A 79 -2.90 9.62 -9.73
C ARG A 79 -3.51 10.38 -10.88
N GLY A 80 -3.37 11.71 -10.85
CA GLY A 80 -4.03 12.59 -11.81
C GLY A 80 -5.54 12.35 -11.81
N SER A 81 -6.07 11.87 -12.94
CA SER A 81 -7.50 11.54 -13.11
C SER A 81 -7.83 10.06 -12.93
N VAL A 82 -6.85 9.23 -12.57
CA VAL A 82 -7.00 7.77 -12.48
C VAL A 82 -7.00 7.32 -11.02
N CYS A 83 -7.94 6.45 -10.67
CA CYS A 83 -7.90 5.69 -9.42
C CYS A 83 -7.45 4.26 -9.76
N ASN A 84 -6.36 3.80 -9.15
CA ASN A 84 -5.89 2.43 -9.31
C ASN A 84 -6.33 1.58 -8.13
N VAL A 85 -6.48 0.29 -8.41
CA VAL A 85 -6.80 -0.74 -7.42
C VAL A 85 -5.69 -1.76 -7.44
N TRP A 86 -5.15 -2.07 -6.27
CA TRP A 86 -4.03 -3.00 -6.11
C TRP A 86 -4.43 -4.14 -5.19
N GLU A 87 -4.15 -5.37 -5.62
CA GLU A 87 -4.37 -6.62 -4.86
C GLU A 87 -3.15 -7.54 -5.01
N PRO A 88 -2.02 -7.21 -4.37
CA PRO A 88 -0.82 -8.04 -4.44
C PRO A 88 -0.98 -9.30 -3.59
N ASP A 89 -0.45 -10.44 -4.06
CA ASP A 89 -0.48 -11.73 -3.36
C ASP A 89 0.07 -11.66 -1.92
N ALA A 90 1.05 -10.78 -1.69
CA ALA A 90 1.63 -10.54 -0.37
C ALA A 90 0.63 -9.98 0.66
N LEU A 91 -0.48 -9.39 0.20
CA LEU A 91 -1.56 -8.87 1.04
C LEU A 91 -2.79 -9.80 1.08
N VAL A 92 -2.85 -10.80 0.19
CA VAL A 92 -3.88 -11.83 0.24
C VAL A 92 -3.59 -12.74 1.42
N ARG A 93 -4.32 -12.54 2.52
CA ARG A 93 -4.35 -13.53 3.61
C ARG A 93 -5.05 -14.77 3.04
N ILE A 94 -4.31 -15.86 2.87
CA ILE A 94 -4.94 -17.16 2.68
C ILE A 94 -5.61 -17.45 4.02
N ASP A 95 -6.91 -17.21 4.13
CA ASP A 95 -7.68 -17.81 5.22
C ASP A 95 -7.39 -19.31 5.15
N GLU A 96 -6.83 -19.88 6.23
CA GLU A 96 -6.44 -21.30 6.33
C GLU A 96 -7.65 -22.26 6.33
N GLU A 97 -8.68 -21.99 5.53
CA GLU A 97 -9.77 -22.91 5.29
C GLU A 97 -9.95 -23.14 3.78
N GLY A 98 -9.24 -24.16 3.29
CA GLY A 98 -9.79 -25.07 2.29
C GLY A 98 -9.68 -24.68 0.82
N CYS A 99 -8.57 -25.12 0.22
CA CYS A 99 -8.49 -25.64 -1.15
C CYS A 99 -8.67 -24.66 -2.33
N GLY A 100 -7.54 -24.40 -3.01
CA GLY A 100 -7.50 -24.45 -4.49
C GLY A 100 -6.87 -23.24 -5.18
N LYS A 101 -5.54 -23.29 -5.35
CA LYS A 101 -4.76 -22.62 -6.41
C LYS A 101 -5.27 -21.22 -6.81
N ALA A 102 -4.86 -20.18 -6.10
CA ALA A 102 -4.99 -18.81 -6.58
C ALA A 102 -3.93 -18.55 -7.67
N HIS A 103 -4.31 -18.70 -8.93
CA HIS A 103 -3.67 -17.95 -10.01
C HIS A 103 -4.26 -16.54 -9.97
N VAL A 104 -3.61 -15.61 -9.28
CA VAL A 104 -4.05 -14.22 -9.26
C VAL A 104 -3.60 -13.55 -10.55
N ARG A 105 -4.57 -13.23 -11.41
CA ARG A 105 -4.36 -12.44 -12.61
C ARG A 105 -4.64 -10.99 -12.25
N CYS A 106 -3.62 -10.13 -12.32
CA CYS A 106 -3.80 -8.68 -12.29
C CYS A 106 -4.70 -8.27 -13.45
N SER A 107 -5.87 -7.70 -13.15
CA SER A 107 -6.69 -7.02 -14.14
C SER A 107 -6.81 -5.55 -13.78
N ARG A 108 -6.09 -4.73 -14.55
CA ARG A 108 -6.25 -3.28 -14.65
C ARG A 108 -7.70 -3.00 -15.06
N TRP A 109 -8.54 -2.52 -14.14
CA TRP A 109 -9.89 -2.06 -14.54
C TRP A 109 -9.77 -0.64 -15.10
N ASN A 110 -9.42 -0.54 -16.38
CA ASN A 110 -9.32 0.73 -17.08
C ASN A 110 -10.60 0.93 -17.92
N ARG A 111 -11.49 1.84 -17.51
CA ARG A 111 -12.59 2.29 -18.37
C ARG A 111 -12.22 3.61 -19.02
N HIS A 112 -11.43 3.50 -20.09
CA HIS A 112 -11.65 4.07 -21.42
C HIS A 112 -10.33 4.46 -22.11
N GLY A 113 -10.04 3.74 -23.21
CA GLY A 113 -9.45 4.32 -24.42
C GLY A 113 -7.93 4.30 -24.55
N GLY A 114 -7.40 3.19 -25.09
CA GLY A 114 -6.25 3.23 -26.02
C GLY A 114 -4.86 2.98 -25.43
N GLY A 115 -4.28 1.84 -25.79
CA GLY A 115 -2.82 1.66 -25.84
C GLY A 115 -2.21 0.74 -24.78
N ALA A 116 -2.04 -0.53 -25.18
CA ALA A 116 -0.94 -1.45 -24.83
C ALA A 116 0.43 -0.75 -24.63
N ASP A 117 1.43 -1.22 -23.89
CA ASP A 117 1.77 -2.45 -23.17
C ASP A 117 3.07 -2.16 -22.37
N HIS A 118 3.52 -3.12 -21.55
CA HIS A 118 4.90 -3.30 -21.04
C HIS A 118 5.32 -2.45 -19.82
N LEU A 119 5.96 -2.94 -18.75
CA LEU A 119 6.45 -4.26 -18.30
C LEU A 119 6.49 -4.21 -16.76
N ALA A 120 6.21 -5.33 -16.10
CA ALA A 120 6.45 -5.51 -14.67
C ALA A 120 7.87 -6.04 -14.44
N PHE A 121 8.62 -5.38 -13.56
CA PHE A 121 9.65 -5.96 -12.70
C PHE A 121 9.56 -5.30 -11.33
#